data_AF-A0A519W799-F1
#
_entry.id   AF-A0A519W799-F1
#
_cell.length_a   1.000
_cell.length_b   1.000
_cell.length_c   1.000
_cell.angle_alpha   90.00
_cell.angle_beta   90.00
_cell.angle_gamma   90.00
#
_symmetry.space_group_name_H-M   'P 1'
#
loop_
_entity.id
_entity.type
_entity.pdbx_description
1 polymer ?
#
loop_
_entity_poly.entity_id
_entity_poly.type
_entity_poly.pdbx_seq_one_letter_code
_entity_poly.pdbx_strand_id
1 'polypeptide(L)'
;MSTNHNIVDQTLHGYADGHGLLAGSIELPIEIRRTLQIMSDISGSTVSEGFDSYLTGYPIEGTNLFVLGKTWIANELPRPGCVWTHSLIIDLQNYSELNSAYDLLNCFKRPNANETFDSYNLRLTIERKCRNEIEDLPSGPINSILSSLYDSV
;
A
#
# COMPACT_ATOMS: atom_id res chain seq x y z
N MET A 1 -20.58 -18.46 -13.25
CA MET A 1 -19.51 -18.24 -12.24
C MET A 1 -19.37 -16.74 -12.09
N SER A 2 -19.84 -16.16 -10.97
CA SER A 2 -19.62 -14.74 -10.70
C SER A 2 -18.15 -14.53 -10.39
N THR A 3 -17.49 -13.65 -11.13
CA THR A 3 -16.20 -13.10 -10.73
C THR A 3 -16.46 -12.11 -9.60
N ASN A 4 -16.17 -12.52 -8.36
CA ASN A 4 -16.14 -11.60 -7.23
C ASN A 4 -14.95 -10.66 -7.44
N HIS A 5 -15.25 -9.42 -7.80
CA HIS A 5 -14.28 -8.36 -7.91
C HIS A 5 -14.23 -7.64 -6.57
N ASN A 6 -13.07 -7.68 -5.92
CA ASN A 6 -12.91 -6.91 -4.71
C ASN A 6 -12.52 -5.47 -5.10
N ILE A 7 -13.25 -4.48 -4.58
CA ILE A 7 -13.03 -3.08 -4.89
C ILE A 7 -12.19 -2.46 -3.77
N VAL A 8 -11.09 -1.78 -4.09
CA VAL A 8 -10.25 -1.05 -3.11
C VAL A 8 -10.31 0.44 -3.38
N ASP A 9 -10.41 1.21 -2.30
CA ASP A 9 -10.17 2.65 -2.35
C ASP A 9 -8.65 2.93 -2.30
N GLN A 10 -8.19 3.96 -3.00
CA GLN A 10 -6.78 4.30 -3.05
C GLN A 10 -6.55 5.79 -2.80
N THR A 11 -5.34 6.12 -2.33
CA THR A 11 -4.87 7.50 -2.23
C THR A 11 -3.42 7.61 -2.68
N LEU A 12 -3.06 8.77 -3.21
CA LEU A 12 -1.70 9.14 -3.52
C LEU A 12 -1.27 10.31 -2.63
N HIS A 13 -0.18 10.11 -1.90
CA HIS A 13 0.50 11.15 -1.15
C HIS A 13 1.86 11.47 -1.78
N GLY A 14 2.24 12.74 -1.70
CA GLY A 14 3.49 13.25 -2.23
C GLY A 14 3.63 14.73 -1.93
N TYR A 15 4.33 15.47 -2.79
CA TYR A 15 4.73 16.84 -2.49
C TYR A 15 4.16 17.83 -3.52
N ALA A 16 3.37 18.80 -3.06
CA ALA A 16 2.96 19.99 -3.83
C ALA A 16 3.52 21.26 -3.15
N ASP A 17 2.98 21.61 -1.97
CA ASP A 17 3.49 22.69 -1.09
C ASP A 17 4.00 22.14 0.26
N GLY A 18 4.45 20.88 0.23
CA GLY A 18 4.71 20.05 1.40
C GLY A 18 4.14 18.66 1.18
N HIS A 19 4.46 17.72 2.09
CA HIS A 19 3.90 16.38 2.04
C HIS A 19 2.40 16.41 2.33
N GLY A 20 1.60 15.81 1.45
CA GLY A 20 0.15 15.75 1.60
C GLY A 20 -0.54 14.88 0.56
N LEU A 21 -1.87 14.80 0.68
CA LEU A 21 -2.74 14.10 -0.25
C LEU A 21 -2.79 14.84 -1.59
N LEU A 22 -2.55 14.11 -2.68
CA LEU A 22 -2.56 14.65 -4.04
C LEU A 22 -3.78 14.16 -4.85
N ALA A 23 -4.22 12.93 -4.59
CA ALA A 23 -5.38 12.33 -5.24
C ALA A 23 -5.93 11.18 -4.39
N GLY A 24 -7.21 10.85 -4.55
CA GLY A 24 -7.83 9.75 -3.83
C GLY A 24 -9.24 9.43 -4.30
N SER A 25 -9.59 8.14 -4.25
CA SER A 25 -10.88 7.63 -4.71
C SER A 25 -12.02 7.78 -3.71
N ILE A 26 -11.69 8.22 -2.49
CA ILE A 26 -12.64 8.37 -1.39
C ILE A 26 -12.33 9.64 -0.59
N GLU A 27 -13.38 10.31 -0.17
CA GLU A 27 -13.27 11.38 0.81
C GLU A 27 -13.29 10.78 2.22
N LEU A 28 -12.18 10.95 2.94
CA LEU A 28 -12.00 10.41 4.29
C LEU A 28 -12.25 11.49 5.36
N PRO A 29 -12.76 11.08 6.54
CA PRO A 29 -12.78 11.93 7.72
C PRO A 29 -11.42 12.53 8.05
N ILE A 30 -11.41 13.71 8.68
CA ILE A 30 -10.17 14.47 8.93
C ILE A 30 -9.18 13.69 9.81
N GLU A 31 -9.68 12.90 10.75
CA GLU A 31 -8.89 12.06 11.65
C GLU A 31 -8.11 11.01 10.84
N ILE A 32 -8.80 10.32 9.92
CA ILE A 32 -8.19 9.31 9.07
C ILE A 32 -7.17 9.95 8.12
N ARG A 33 -7.51 11.10 7.51
CA ARG A 33 -6.58 11.84 6.63
C ARG A 33 -5.29 12.23 7.35
N ARG A 34 -5.36 12.66 8.61
CA ARG A 34 -4.17 12.98 9.42
C ARG A 34 -3.30 11.74 9.65
N THR A 35 -3.91 10.61 9.98
CA THR A 35 -3.18 9.34 10.13
C THR A 35 -2.48 8.96 8.83
N LEU A 36 -3.18 9.00 7.69
CA LEU A 36 -2.58 8.70 6.38
C LEU A 36 -1.44 9.66 6.05
N GLN A 37 -1.60 10.96 6.30
CA GLN A 37 -0.56 11.96 6.02
C GLN A 37 0.73 11.65 6.80
N ILE A 38 0.63 11.31 8.08
CA ILE A 38 1.80 10.95 8.90
C ILE A 38 2.42 9.63 8.41
N MET A 39 1.59 8.61 8.21
CA MET A 39 2.05 7.26 7.91
C MET A 39 2.53 7.07 6.45
N SER A 40 2.23 8.02 5.57
CA SER A 40 2.66 8.02 4.17
C SER A 40 3.87 8.92 3.91
N ASP A 41 4.44 9.57 4.93
CA ASP A 41 5.70 10.27 4.77
C ASP A 41 6.89 9.32 4.93
N ILE A 42 8.09 9.84 4.66
CA ILE A 42 9.32 9.07 4.73
C ILE A 42 9.52 8.46 6.13
N SER A 43 9.65 7.14 6.17
CA SER A 43 10.00 6.40 7.37
C SER A 43 11.52 6.29 7.49
N GLY A 44 12.07 6.73 8.63
CA GLY A 44 13.49 6.67 8.95
C GLY A 44 14.31 7.87 8.48
N SER A 45 15.56 7.93 8.93
CA SER A 45 16.45 9.09 8.75
C SER A 45 17.39 9.00 7.55
N THR A 46 17.54 7.82 6.94
CA THR A 46 18.53 7.56 5.89
C THR A 46 18.03 6.48 4.93
N VAL A 47 17.92 6.84 3.66
CA VAL A 47 17.77 5.88 2.56
C VAL A 47 19.13 5.20 2.37
N SER A 48 19.23 3.91 2.70
CA SER A 48 20.43 3.13 2.39
C SER A 48 20.52 2.84 0.89
N GLU A 49 21.73 2.75 0.35
CA GLU A 49 21.94 2.31 -1.04
C GLU A 49 21.22 0.99 -1.31
N GLY A 50 20.45 0.94 -2.41
CA GLY A 50 19.63 -0.22 -2.80
C GLY A 50 18.21 -0.26 -2.23
N PHE A 51 17.79 0.76 -1.47
CA PHE A 51 16.45 0.82 -0.87
C PHE A 51 15.55 1.88 -1.52
N ASP A 52 15.04 1.59 -2.71
CA ASP A 52 14.27 2.55 -3.50
C ASP A 52 12.77 2.61 -3.14
N SER A 53 12.27 1.58 -2.44
CA SER A 53 10.89 1.51 -2.00
C SER A 53 10.67 0.56 -0.83
N TYR A 54 9.57 0.74 -0.11
CA TYR A 54 9.14 -0.13 0.98
C TYR A 54 7.62 -0.21 1.10
N LEU A 55 7.16 -1.22 1.84
CA LEU A 55 5.75 -1.42 2.16
C LEU A 55 5.49 -1.05 3.62
N THR A 56 4.34 -0.44 3.88
CA THR A 56 3.80 -0.19 5.21
C THR A 56 2.40 -0.77 5.30
N GLY A 57 2.02 -1.26 6.47
CA GLY A 57 0.69 -1.82 6.73
C GLY A 57 0.23 -1.44 8.12
N TYR A 58 -0.96 -0.83 8.25
CA TYR A 58 -1.49 -0.43 9.54
C TYR A 58 -3.02 -0.38 9.57
N PRO A 59 -3.66 -0.74 10.69
CA PRO A 59 -5.09 -0.52 10.89
C PRO A 59 -5.38 0.96 11.17
N ILE A 60 -6.59 1.41 10.82
CA ILE A 60 -7.13 2.68 11.28
C ILE A 60 -7.96 2.42 12.53
N GLU A 61 -7.45 2.88 13.68
CA GLU A 61 -8.07 2.69 14.98
C GLU A 61 -9.54 3.15 15.00
N GLY A 62 -10.40 2.35 15.63
CA GLY A 62 -11.84 2.63 15.71
C GLY A 62 -12.62 2.35 14.42
N THR A 63 -11.99 1.78 13.38
CA THR A 63 -12.65 1.39 12.12
C THR A 63 -12.26 -0.02 11.70
N ASN A 64 -12.88 -0.54 10.62
CA ASN A 64 -12.47 -1.80 9.98
C ASN A 64 -11.51 -1.58 8.81
N LEU A 65 -10.98 -0.37 8.66
CA LEU A 65 -10.08 -0.04 7.57
C LEU A 65 -8.66 -0.48 7.90
N PHE A 66 -8.03 -1.12 6.93
CA PHE A 66 -6.60 -1.42 6.92
C PHE A 66 -5.95 -0.71 5.74
N VAL A 67 -4.82 -0.06 5.97
CA VAL A 67 -4.08 0.62 4.92
C VAL A 67 -2.83 -0.16 4.59
N LEU A 68 -2.65 -0.50 3.31
CA LEU A 68 -1.40 -1.00 2.77
C LEU A 68 -0.78 0.07 1.87
N GLY A 69 0.36 0.62 2.29
CA GLY A 69 1.11 1.63 1.55
C GLY A 69 2.32 1.04 0.84
N LYS A 70 2.63 1.55 -0.35
CA LYS A 70 3.94 1.43 -0.96
C LYS A 70 4.54 2.80 -1.15
N THR A 71 5.72 2.99 -0.59
CA THR A 71 6.45 4.25 -0.63
C THR A 71 7.67 4.11 -1.53
N TRP A 72 7.91 5.09 -2.41
CA TRP A 72 9.10 5.19 -3.24
C TRP A 72 9.83 6.50 -2.95
N ILE A 73 11.15 6.46 -2.98
CA ILE A 73 11.94 7.69 -2.96
C ILE A 73 11.72 8.46 -4.26
N ALA A 74 11.46 9.76 -4.13
CA ALA A 74 11.16 10.67 -5.23
C ALA A 74 12.40 11.52 -5.57
N ASN A 75 13.46 10.87 -6.05
CA ASN A 75 14.74 11.52 -6.39
C ASN A 75 14.62 12.55 -7.53
N GLU A 76 13.54 12.46 -8.32
CA GLU A 76 13.21 13.44 -9.36
C GLU A 76 12.71 14.78 -8.80
N LEU A 77 12.35 14.83 -7.50
CA LEU A 77 11.90 16.05 -6.85
C LEU A 77 13.11 16.84 -6.30
N PRO A 78 13.04 18.18 -6.30
CA PRO A 78 14.21 19.03 -6.02
C PRO A 78 14.71 18.96 -4.58
N ARG A 79 13.94 18.39 -3.65
CA ARG A 79 14.28 18.32 -2.23
C ARG A 79 14.62 16.88 -1.82
N PRO A 80 15.79 16.64 -1.20
CA PRO A 80 16.12 15.33 -0.64
C PRO A 80 15.10 14.89 0.41
N GLY A 81 14.82 13.59 0.43
CA GLY A 81 13.86 12.99 1.37
C GLY A 81 12.40 13.03 0.90
N CYS A 82 12.11 13.60 -0.27
CA CYS A 82 10.78 13.50 -0.86
C CYS A 82 10.46 12.05 -1.23
N VAL A 83 9.19 11.71 -1.06
CA VAL A 83 8.65 10.37 -1.35
C VAL A 83 7.31 10.48 -2.07
N TRP A 84 7.00 9.42 -2.80
CA TRP A 84 5.67 9.11 -3.27
C TRP A 84 5.12 7.95 -2.46
N THR A 85 3.88 8.04 -2.00
CA THR A 85 3.23 6.91 -1.35
C THR A 85 1.86 6.67 -1.94
N HIS A 86 1.69 5.47 -2.47
CA HIS A 86 0.40 4.97 -2.93
C HIS A 86 -0.16 4.07 -1.83
N SER A 87 -1.32 4.41 -1.31
CA SER A 87 -2.00 3.66 -0.25
C SER A 87 -3.27 3.02 -0.76
N LEU A 88 -3.42 1.73 -0.51
CA LEU A 88 -4.62 0.93 -0.70
C LEU A 88 -5.38 0.87 0.63
N ILE A 89 -6.65 1.24 0.62
CA ILE A 89 -7.54 1.31 1.78
C ILE A 89 -8.55 0.16 1.68
N ILE A 90 -8.38 -0.81 2.57
CA ILE A 90 -9.07 -2.09 2.54
C ILE A 90 -10.08 -2.10 3.69
N ASP A 91 -11.36 -2.20 3.38
CA ASP A 91 -12.38 -2.45 4.40
C ASP A 91 -12.46 -3.95 4.70
N LEU A 92 -11.91 -4.35 5.84
CA LEU A 92 -11.79 -5.75 6.24
C LEU A 92 -13.15 -6.47 6.38
N GLN A 93 -14.26 -5.76 6.55
CA GLN A 93 -15.60 -6.39 6.57
C GLN A 93 -16.02 -6.90 5.18
N ASN A 94 -15.63 -6.18 4.13
CA ASN A 94 -15.97 -6.49 2.75
C ASN A 94 -14.91 -7.35 2.05
N TYR A 95 -13.81 -7.65 2.75
CA TYR A 95 -12.60 -8.26 2.21
C TYR A 95 -12.31 -9.67 2.72
N SER A 96 -13.35 -10.43 3.08
CA SER A 96 -13.25 -11.82 3.56
C SER A 96 -12.69 -12.81 2.53
N GLU A 97 -12.54 -12.42 1.25
CA GLU A 97 -12.11 -13.28 0.14
C GLU A 97 -10.76 -12.90 -0.49
N LEU A 98 -9.92 -12.09 0.17
CA LEU A 98 -8.56 -11.83 -0.30
C LEU A 98 -7.69 -13.09 -0.20
N ASN A 99 -7.73 -13.89 -1.27
CA ASN A 99 -7.01 -15.15 -1.36
C ASN A 99 -5.50 -14.96 -1.67
N SER A 100 -5.05 -13.73 -1.94
CA SER A 100 -3.62 -13.45 -2.16
C SER A 100 -3.22 -12.00 -1.89
N ALA A 101 -2.21 -11.82 -1.03
CA ALA A 101 -1.52 -10.54 -0.89
C ALA A 101 -0.83 -10.11 -2.20
N TYR A 102 -0.50 -11.05 -3.08
CA TYR A 102 0.15 -10.75 -4.35
C TYR A 102 -0.70 -9.89 -5.29
N ASP A 103 -2.01 -10.12 -5.31
CA ASP A 103 -2.92 -9.35 -6.16
C ASP A 103 -2.93 -7.88 -5.71
N LEU A 104 -2.92 -7.63 -4.39
CA LEU A 104 -2.75 -6.28 -3.83
C LEU A 104 -1.41 -5.65 -4.19
N LEU A 105 -0.32 -6.42 -4.10
CA LEU A 105 1.01 -5.90 -4.41
C LEU A 105 1.15 -5.45 -5.88
N ASN A 106 0.40 -6.06 -6.79
CA ASN A 106 0.37 -5.69 -8.20
C ASN A 106 -0.48 -4.45 -8.49
N CYS A 107 -1.32 -4.00 -7.55
CA CYS A 107 -2.11 -2.78 -7.69
C CYS A 107 -1.27 -1.51 -7.51
N PHE A 108 -0.09 -1.61 -6.87
CA PHE A 108 0.75 -0.44 -6.62
C PHE A 108 1.39 0.09 -7.91
N LYS A 109 0.92 1.27 -8.33
CA LYS A 109 1.57 2.10 -9.35
C LYS A 109 2.38 3.21 -8.69
N ARG A 110 3.64 3.39 -9.11
CA ARG A 110 4.46 4.56 -8.77
C ARG A 110 3.99 5.73 -9.64
N PRO A 111 3.75 6.93 -9.08
CA PRO A 111 3.42 8.10 -9.90
C PRO A 111 4.64 8.60 -10.67
N ASN A 112 4.36 9.41 -11.70
CA ASN A 112 5.34 10.21 -12.41
C ASN A 112 5.01 11.68 -12.20
N ALA A 113 5.99 12.50 -11.82
CA ALA A 113 5.80 13.93 -11.56
C ALA A 113 5.26 14.73 -12.77
N ASN A 114 5.41 14.20 -13.99
CA ASN A 114 4.96 14.84 -15.22
C ASN A 114 3.57 14.37 -15.72
N GLU A 115 2.90 13.49 -15.00
CA GLU A 115 1.57 12.96 -15.36
C GLU A 115 0.47 13.52 -14.44
N THR A 116 -0.78 13.46 -14.88
CA THR A 116 -1.92 13.74 -13.99
C THR A 116 -2.15 12.57 -13.03
N PHE A 117 -2.70 12.86 -11.86
CA PHE A 117 -2.97 11.85 -10.83
C PHE A 117 -4.41 11.31 -10.88
N ASP A 118 -5.13 11.52 -11.98
CA ASP A 118 -6.55 11.20 -12.11
C ASP A 118 -6.85 9.71 -11.90
N SER A 119 -5.91 8.83 -12.25
CA SER A 119 -6.06 7.38 -12.04
C SER A 119 -6.21 7.01 -10.56
N TYR A 120 -5.69 7.82 -9.65
CA TYR A 120 -5.79 7.60 -8.20
C TYR A 120 -7.12 8.11 -7.62
N ASN A 121 -7.90 8.88 -8.39
CA ASN A 121 -9.25 9.30 -8.01
C ASN A 121 -10.31 8.22 -8.28
N LEU A 122 -9.92 7.10 -8.87
CA LEU A 122 -10.81 5.99 -9.20
C LEU A 122 -10.56 4.83 -8.24
N ARG A 123 -11.61 4.06 -7.91
CA ARG A 123 -11.41 2.82 -7.16
C ARG A 123 -10.72 1.77 -8.03
N LEU A 124 -9.95 0.89 -7.39
CA LEU A 124 -9.33 -0.23 -8.05
C LEU A 124 -10.21 -1.47 -7.95
N THR A 125 -10.33 -2.18 -9.06
CA THR A 125 -10.88 -3.53 -9.08
C THR A 125 -9.72 -4.51 -9.00
N ILE A 126 -9.70 -5.33 -7.95
CA ILE A 126 -8.73 -6.40 -7.80
C ILE A 126 -9.25 -7.62 -8.56
N GLU A 127 -8.63 -7.87 -9.70
CA GLU A 127 -8.81 -9.11 -10.43
C GLU A 127 -7.87 -10.17 -9.86
N ARG A 128 -8.44 -11.33 -9.49
CA ARG A 128 -7.63 -12.47 -9.07
C ARG A 128 -6.78 -12.94 -10.25
N LYS A 129 -5.46 -12.89 -10.11
CA LYS A 129 -4.60 -13.64 -11.02
C LYS A 129 -4.50 -15.08 -10.53
N CYS A 130 -5.10 -16.02 -11.27
CA CYS A 130 -4.85 -17.43 -11.05
C CYS A 130 -3.35 -17.69 -11.21
N ARG A 131 -2.66 -17.97 -10.11
CA ARG A 131 -1.30 -18.51 -10.20
C ARG A 131 -1.41 -20.00 -10.45
N ASN A 132 -0.74 -20.48 -11.49
CA ASN A 132 -0.28 -21.87 -11.52
C ASN A 132 0.83 -21.94 -10.47
N GLU A 133 0.63 -22.78 -9.46
CA GLU A 133 1.57 -23.28 -8.43
C GLU A 133 2.71 -22.36 -7.97
N ILE A 134 2.82 -22.23 -6.64
CA ILE A 134 3.91 -21.57 -5.91
C ILE A 134 5.26 -21.96 -6.55
N GLU A 135 5.97 -21.01 -7.16
CA GLU A 135 7.42 -21.17 -7.35
C GLU A 135 7.99 -21.39 -5.95
N ASP A 136 8.63 -22.56 -5.74
CA ASP A 136 9.20 -23.02 -4.47
C ASP A 136 9.90 -21.87 -3.75
N LEU A 137 9.21 -21.22 -2.83
CA LEU A 137 9.89 -20.40 -1.84
C LEU A 137 10.73 -21.37 -1.01
N PRO A 138 12.01 -21.04 -0.73
CA PRO A 138 12.84 -21.90 0.09
C PRO A 138 12.11 -22.13 1.42
N SER A 139 11.65 -23.36 1.62
CA SER A 139 10.73 -23.73 2.70
C SER A 139 11.41 -23.72 4.08
N GLY A 140 12.74 -23.77 4.11
CA GLY A 140 13.54 -23.78 5.34
C GLY A 140 13.32 -22.52 6.20
N PRO A 141 13.66 -21.32 5.72
CA PRO A 141 13.52 -20.09 6.51
C PRO A 141 12.08 -19.73 6.85
N ILE A 142 11.13 -20.04 5.96
CA ILE A 142 9.72 -19.69 6.18
C ILE A 142 9.12 -20.53 7.30
N ASN A 143 9.39 -21.84 7.30
CA ASN A 143 8.86 -22.73 8.33
C ASN A 143 9.43 -22.40 9.71
N SER A 144 10.71 -22.02 9.80
CA SER A 144 11.30 -21.63 11.10
C SER A 144 10.73 -20.31 11.62
N ILE A 145 10.41 -19.35 10.74
CA ILE A 145 9.75 -18.10 11.12
C ILE A 145 8.31 -18.38 11.57
N LEU A 146 7.55 -19.17 10.81
CA LEU A 146 6.17 -19.51 11.14
C LEU A 146 6.07 -20.27 12.46
N SER A 147 6.93 -21.28 12.68
CA SER A 147 6.96 -22.02 13.95
C SER A 147 7.28 -21.08 15.11
N SER A 148 8.26 -20.18 14.95
CA SER A 148 8.61 -19.22 16.01
C SER A 148 7.48 -18.23 16.35
N LEU A 149 6.66 -17.85 15.36
CA LEU A 149 5.55 -16.91 15.55
C LEU A 149 4.31 -17.56 16.18
N TYR A 150 4.03 -18.83 15.87
CA TYR A 150 2.80 -19.50 16.30
C TYR A 150 2.98 -20.52 17.42
N ASP A 151 4.19 -21.03 17.67
CA ASP A 151 4.46 -21.98 18.77
C ASP A 151 4.70 -21.28 20.13
N SER A 152 4.50 -19.96 20.22
CA SER A 152 4.63 -19.18 21.45
C SER A 152 3.30 -19.01 22.23
N VAL A 153 2.32 -19.90 22.04
CA VAL A 153 1.04 -19.92 22.79
C VAL A 153 0.85 -21.23 23.52
#